data_AF-A0A966QYE7-F1
#
_entry.id   AF-A0A966QYE7-F1
#
_cell.length_a   1.000
_cell.length_b   1.000
_cell.length_c   1.000
_cell.angle_alpha   90.00
_cell.angle_beta   90.00
_cell.angle_gamma   90.00
#
_symmetry.space_group_name_H-M   'P 1'
#
loop_
_entity.id
_entity.type
_entity.pdbx_description
1 polymer ?
#
loop_
_entity_poly.entity_id
_entity_poly.type
_entity_poly.pdbx_seq_one_letter_code
_entity_poly.pdbx_strand_id
1 'polypeptide(L)'
;MVRLLARTALTLVANAVGLLVASFVVKGFSVNGFSFVVAVLFFSASTIVLGPLIIKITMQNANYLMGGIALVTTFVGLLLTTVFTDGLSINGISAWLASTFIVWVFSVLANVLLPLVLFKKILSETKN
;
A
#
# COMPACT_ATOMS: atom_id res chain seq x y z
N MET A 1 2.21 12.44 -19.19
CA MET A 1 0.98 11.70 -18.82
C MET A 1 1.23 10.21 -18.63
N VAL A 2 1.78 9.50 -19.63
CA VAL A 2 2.01 8.03 -19.56
C VAL A 2 2.81 7.59 -18.33
N ARG A 3 3.87 8.33 -17.96
CA ARG A 3 4.68 8.04 -16.76
C ARG A 3 3.89 8.13 -15.44
N LEU A 4 2.89 9.02 -15.36
CA LEU A 4 2.04 9.16 -14.18
C LEU A 4 1.08 7.96 -14.07
N LEU A 5 0.43 7.60 -15.18
CA LEU A 5 -0.48 6.44 -15.22
C LEU A 5 0.24 5.14 -14.87
N ALA A 6 1.43 4.92 -15.43
CA ALA A 6 2.25 3.75 -15.11
C ALA A 6 2.63 3.71 -13.63
N ARG A 7 3.01 4.86 -13.04
CA ARG A 7 3.33 4.96 -11.61
C ARG A 7 2.11 4.66 -10.75
N THR A 8 0.96 5.24 -11.05
CA THR A 8 -0.29 5.00 -10.30
C THR A 8 -0.71 3.53 -10.38
N ALA A 9 -0.65 2.92 -11.57
CA ALA A 9 -0.95 1.51 -11.75
C ALA A 9 0.00 0.61 -10.93
N LEU A 10 1.29 0.93 -10.94
CA LEU A 10 2.29 0.20 -10.15
C LEU A 10 2.01 0.30 -8.65
N THR A 11 1.70 1.51 -8.16
CA THR A 11 1.34 1.74 -6.75
C THR A 11 0.08 0.98 -6.37
N LEU A 12 -0.95 0.97 -7.23
CA LEU A 12 -2.18 0.20 -7.02
C LEU A 12 -1.89 -1.29 -6.87
N VAL A 13 -1.09 -1.85 -7.77
CA VAL A 13 -0.68 -3.27 -7.71
C VAL A 13 0.11 -3.53 -6.43
N ALA A 14 1.07 -2.67 -6.08
CA ALA A 14 1.86 -2.83 -4.87
C ALA A 14 1.01 -2.80 -3.59
N ASN A 15 0.06 -1.88 -3.52
CA ASN A 15 -0.91 -1.79 -2.42
C ASN A 15 -1.81 -3.02 -2.35
N ALA A 16 -2.25 -3.54 -3.50
CA ALA A 16 -2.99 -4.79 -3.57
C ALA A 16 -2.15 -5.95 -3.02
N VAL A 17 -0.87 -6.06 -3.37
CA VAL A 17 0.01 -7.09 -2.79
C VAL A 17 0.07 -6.95 -1.26
N GLY A 18 0.25 -5.74 -0.74
CA GLY A 18 0.29 -5.51 0.71
C GLY A 18 -0.98 -5.98 1.43
N LEU A 19 -2.15 -5.58 0.93
CA LEU A 19 -3.45 -5.97 1.50
C LEU A 19 -3.73 -7.47 1.37
N LEU A 20 -3.34 -8.06 0.25
CA LEU A 20 -3.51 -9.49 0.00
C LEU A 20 -2.61 -10.33 0.89
N VAL A 21 -1.36 -9.93 1.12
CA VAL A 21 -0.49 -10.65 2.07
C VAL A 21 -1.03 -10.52 3.49
N ALA A 22 -1.54 -9.35 3.88
CA ALA A 22 -2.16 -9.17 5.19
C ALA A 22 -3.36 -10.08 5.41
N SER A 23 -4.19 -10.34 4.38
CA SER A 23 -5.34 -11.24 4.50
C SER A 23 -4.98 -12.70 4.72
N PHE A 24 -3.79 -13.14 4.32
CA PHE A 24 -3.32 -14.50 4.57
C PHE A 24 -2.56 -14.64 5.90
N VAL A 25 -1.84 -13.61 6.32
CA VAL A 25 -0.86 -13.72 7.43
C VAL A 25 -1.42 -13.17 8.74
N VAL A 26 -2.29 -12.16 8.71
CA VAL A 26 -2.74 -11.46 9.91
C VAL A 26 -4.06 -12.03 10.43
N LYS A 27 -4.00 -12.70 11.59
CA LYS A 27 -5.21 -13.13 12.30
C LYS A 27 -6.05 -11.91 12.70
N GLY A 28 -7.35 -11.96 12.42
CA GLY A 28 -8.27 -10.86 12.68
C GLY A 28 -8.37 -9.84 11.54
N PHE A 29 -7.60 -10.01 10.45
CA PHE A 29 -7.77 -9.27 9.20
C PHE A 29 -8.55 -10.12 8.20
N SER A 30 -9.64 -9.59 7.67
CA SER A 30 -10.44 -10.26 6.65
C SER A 30 -10.85 -9.28 5.56
N VAL A 31 -10.81 -9.74 4.32
CA VAL A 31 -11.19 -8.95 3.16
C VAL A 31 -12.05 -9.81 2.23
N ASN A 32 -13.17 -9.26 1.77
CA ASN A 32 -14.10 -10.00 0.92
C ASN A 32 -13.72 -9.84 -0.56
N GLY A 33 -13.91 -10.86 -1.41
CA GLY A 33 -13.32 -10.91 -2.76
C GLY A 33 -13.63 -9.70 -3.65
N PHE A 34 -14.91 -9.38 -3.86
CA PHE A 34 -15.30 -8.19 -4.64
C PHE A 34 -14.89 -6.89 -3.93
N SER A 35 -15.02 -6.86 -2.61
CA SER A 35 -14.72 -5.68 -1.80
C SER A 35 -13.22 -5.42 -1.62
N PHE A 36 -12.37 -6.38 -1.97
CA PHE A 36 -10.92 -6.22 -2.00
C PHE A 36 -10.51 -5.15 -3.01
N VAL A 37 -11.13 -5.12 -4.20
CA VAL A 37 -10.82 -4.11 -5.22
C VAL A 37 -11.18 -2.72 -4.70
N VAL A 38 -12.35 -2.59 -4.07
CA VAL A 38 -12.79 -1.33 -3.46
C VAL A 38 -11.84 -0.92 -2.33
N ALA A 39 -11.42 -1.86 -1.47
CA ALA A 39 -10.46 -1.62 -0.41
C ALA A 39 -9.10 -1.14 -0.95
N VAL A 40 -8.60 -1.77 -2.02
CA VAL A 40 -7.36 -1.36 -2.70
C VAL A 40 -7.48 0.06 -3.25
N LEU A 41 -8.62 0.42 -3.85
CA LEU A 41 -8.85 1.76 -4.39
C LEU A 41 -8.88 2.82 -3.29
N PHE A 42 -9.65 2.59 -2.21
CA PHE A 42 -9.73 3.53 -1.08
C PHE A 42 -8.40 3.67 -0.35
N PHE A 43 -7.72 2.56 -0.09
CA PHE A 43 -6.39 2.58 0.51
C PHE A 43 -5.40 3.33 -0.36
N SER A 44 -5.37 3.05 -1.66
CA SER A 44 -4.47 3.72 -2.59
C SER A 44 -4.77 5.21 -2.72
N ALA A 45 -6.05 5.60 -2.80
CA ALA A 45 -6.46 7.00 -2.83
C ALA A 45 -6.01 7.73 -1.56
N SER A 46 -6.24 7.14 -0.39
CA SER A 46 -5.78 7.68 0.89
C SER A 46 -4.27 7.88 0.90
N THR A 47 -3.50 6.88 0.45
CA THR A 47 -2.04 6.95 0.42
C THR A 47 -1.53 8.02 -0.56
N ILE A 48 -2.16 8.15 -1.73
CA ILE A 48 -1.81 9.14 -2.75
C ILE A 48 -2.09 10.57 -2.27
N VAL A 49 -3.21 10.78 -1.58
CA VAL A 49 -3.60 12.10 -1.05
C VAL A 49 -2.76 12.47 0.18
N LEU A 50 -2.58 11.53 1.10
CA LEU A 50 -1.89 11.77 2.37
C LEU A 50 -0.36 11.84 2.19
N GLY A 51 0.22 11.06 1.28
CA GLY A 51 1.67 11.00 1.07
C GLY A 51 2.34 12.37 0.90
N PRO A 52 1.90 13.23 -0.05
CA PRO A 52 2.48 14.56 -0.25
C PRO A 52 2.29 15.50 0.94
N LEU A 53 1.13 15.45 1.60
CA LEU A 53 0.83 16.29 2.77
C LEU A 53 1.77 15.96 3.92
N ILE A 54 1.93 14.67 4.17
CA ILE A 54 2.75 14.13 5.24
C ILE A 54 4.23 14.39 4.98
N ILE A 55 4.72 14.21 3.74
CA ILE A 55 6.09 14.56 3.35
C ILE A 55 6.35 16.05 3.57
N LYS A 56 5.43 16.93 3.14
CA LYS A 56 5.58 18.39 3.34
C LYS A 56 5.71 18.79 4.81
N ILE A 57 4.98 18.12 5.70
CA ILE A 57 5.06 18.36 7.16
C ILE A 57 6.42 17.90 7.73
N THR A 58 7.03 16.88 7.13
CA THR A 58 8.19 16.18 7.73
C THR A 58 9.55 16.63 7.20
N MET A 59 9.63 17.07 5.94
CA MET A 59 10.91 17.38 5.28
C MET A 59 11.71 18.51 5.95
N GLN A 60 11.15 19.22 6.92
CA GLN A 60 11.86 20.29 7.63
C GLN A 60 12.71 19.80 8.81
N ASN A 61 12.45 18.62 9.42
CA ASN A 61 13.17 18.22 10.66
C ASN A 61 13.43 16.72 10.90
N ALA A 62 12.84 15.79 10.12
CA ALA A 62 12.85 14.37 10.53
C ALA A 62 12.88 13.34 9.40
N ASN A 63 13.83 13.43 8.46
CA ASN A 63 14.01 12.42 7.40
C ASN A 63 14.21 10.99 7.95
N TYR A 64 14.77 10.82 9.15
CA TYR A 64 14.92 9.51 9.80
C TYR A 64 13.57 8.91 10.25
N LEU A 65 12.51 9.71 10.37
CA LEU A 65 11.16 9.24 10.73
C LEU A 65 10.31 8.83 9.52
N MET A 66 10.83 8.92 8.29
CA MET A 66 10.04 8.62 7.08
C MET A 66 9.41 7.22 7.12
N GLY A 67 10.08 6.22 7.71
CA GLY A 67 9.51 4.88 7.90
C GLY A 67 8.31 4.86 8.87
N GLY A 68 8.44 5.48 10.04
CA GLY A 68 7.36 5.58 11.03
C GLY A 68 6.16 6.38 10.50
N ILE A 69 6.42 7.39 9.69
CA ILE A 69 5.40 8.22 9.07
C ILE A 69 4.64 7.47 7.97
N ALA A 70 5.35 6.66 7.18
CA ALA A 70 4.72 5.76 6.22
C ALA A 70 3.83 4.73 6.92
N LEU A 71 4.22 4.25 8.12
CA LEU A 71 3.38 3.39 8.94
C LEU A 71 2.11 4.11 9.41
N VAL A 72 2.20 5.35 9.90
CA VAL A 72 1.01 6.14 10.27
C VAL A 72 0.10 6.37 9.07
N THR A 73 0.67 6.68 7.90
CA THR A 73 -0.10 6.83 6.65
C THR A 73 -0.84 5.54 6.29
N THR A 74 -0.15 4.41 6.42
CA THR A 74 -0.72 3.08 6.16
C THR A 74 -1.86 2.79 7.13
N PHE A 75 -1.66 3.06 8.42
CA PHE A 75 -2.67 2.89 9.45
C PHE A 75 -3.92 3.72 9.15
N VAL A 76 -3.76 5.01 8.84
CA VAL A 76 -4.87 5.89 8.47
C VAL A 76 -5.56 5.40 7.20
N GLY A 77 -4.80 4.95 6.19
CA GLY A 77 -5.37 4.37 4.98
C GLY A 77 -6.21 3.12 5.26
N LEU A 78 -5.74 2.22 6.13
CA LEU A 78 -6.51 1.06 6.57
C LEU A 78 -7.75 1.48 7.35
N LEU A 79 -7.63 2.44 8.26
CA LEU A 79 -8.74 2.97 9.03
C LEU A 79 -9.84 3.53 8.14
N LEU A 80 -9.49 4.43 7.22
CA LEU A 80 -10.44 4.99 6.26
C LEU A 80 -11.07 3.88 5.42
N THR A 81 -10.30 2.89 5.00
CA THR A 81 -10.82 1.75 4.24
C THR A 81 -11.85 0.95 5.05
N THR A 82 -11.60 0.67 6.34
CA THR A 82 -12.58 -0.02 7.20
C THR A 82 -13.82 0.81 7.50
N VAL A 83 -13.70 2.16 7.51
CA VAL A 83 -14.83 3.07 7.79
C VAL A 83 -15.72 3.24 6.56
N PHE A 84 -15.11 3.35 5.37
CA PHE A 84 -15.83 3.66 4.13
C PHE A 84 -16.17 2.42 3.30
N THR A 85 -15.74 1.23 3.72
CA THR A 85 -16.02 -0.01 3.00
C THR A 85 -16.42 -1.12 3.96
N ASP A 86 -17.48 -1.86 3.63
CA ASP A 86 -17.86 -3.11 4.33
C ASP A 86 -16.92 -4.28 3.95
N GLY A 87 -15.92 -3.99 3.13
CA GLY A 87 -15.08 -4.97 2.48
C GLY A 87 -13.88 -5.45 3.27
N LEU A 88 -13.48 -4.66 4.26
CA LEU A 88 -12.29 -4.88 5.07
C LEU A 88 -12.69 -4.82 6.54
N SER A 89 -12.42 -5.90 7.28
CA SER A 89 -12.64 -5.95 8.72
C SER A 89 -11.33 -6.30 9.43
N ILE A 90 -10.99 -5.48 10.43
CA ILE A 90 -9.79 -5.64 11.26
C ILE A 90 -10.21 -5.66 12.73
N ASN A 91 -10.12 -6.84 13.35
CA ASN A 91 -10.59 -7.07 14.71
C ASN A 91 -9.42 -7.29 15.67
N GLY A 92 -9.31 -6.42 16.67
CA GLY A 92 -8.30 -6.49 17.73
C GLY A 92 -7.06 -5.62 17.49
N ILE A 93 -6.47 -5.10 18.57
CA ILE A 93 -5.33 -4.17 18.52
C ILE A 93 -4.11 -4.82 17.84
N SER A 94 -3.85 -6.10 18.12
CA SER A 94 -2.76 -6.85 17.49
C SER A 94 -2.95 -6.98 15.97
N ALA A 95 -4.19 -7.17 15.51
CA ALA A 95 -4.50 -7.24 14.07
C ALA A 95 -4.22 -5.89 13.40
N TRP A 96 -4.61 -4.78 14.03
CA TRP A 96 -4.32 -3.43 13.54
C TRP A 96 -2.83 -3.13 13.40
N LEU A 97 -2.04 -3.46 14.42
CA LEU A 97 -0.59 -3.25 14.39
C LEU A 97 0.08 -4.15 13.35
N ALA A 98 -0.27 -5.44 13.34
CA ALA A 98 0.29 -6.40 12.39
C ALA A 98 -0.10 -6.08 10.95
N SER A 99 -1.37 -5.75 10.66
CA SER A 99 -1.81 -5.39 9.32
C SER A 99 -1.13 -4.12 8.84
N THR A 100 -1.01 -3.10 9.68
CA THR A 100 -0.31 -1.86 9.33
C THR A 100 1.14 -2.16 8.93
N PHE A 101 1.85 -2.94 9.74
CA PHE A 101 3.24 -3.28 9.48
C PHE A 101 3.40 -4.15 8.22
N ILE A 102 2.60 -5.20 8.08
CA ILE A 102 2.65 -6.13 6.95
C ILE A 102 2.28 -5.44 5.64
N VAL A 103 1.17 -4.70 5.61
CA VAL A 103 0.74 -3.98 4.40
C VAL A 103 1.82 -2.98 3.97
N TRP A 104 2.41 -2.25 4.92
CA TRP A 104 3.49 -1.32 4.64
C TRP A 104 4.73 -2.02 4.07
N VAL A 105 5.24 -3.06 4.73
CA VAL A 105 6.43 -3.81 4.27
C VAL A 105 6.21 -4.35 2.86
N PHE A 106 5.12 -5.07 2.64
CA PHE A 106 4.87 -5.72 1.36
C PHE A 106 4.53 -4.74 0.23
N SER A 107 3.86 -3.62 0.53
CA SER A 107 3.66 -2.55 -0.45
C SER A 107 4.98 -1.89 -0.84
N VAL A 108 5.87 -1.62 0.12
CA VAL A 108 7.21 -1.08 -0.17
C VAL A 108 8.02 -2.06 -1.02
N LEU A 109 8.04 -3.34 -0.64
CA LEU A 109 8.72 -4.38 -1.41
C LEU A 109 8.17 -4.48 -2.82
N ALA A 110 6.85 -4.50 -3.00
CA ALA A 110 6.25 -4.57 -4.32
C ALA A 110 6.55 -3.32 -5.16
N ASN A 111 6.51 -2.12 -4.57
CA ASN A 111 6.88 -0.87 -5.26
C ASN A 111 8.33 -0.86 -5.75
N VAL A 112 9.24 -1.52 -5.04
CA VAL A 112 10.66 -1.63 -5.44
C VAL A 112 10.87 -2.76 -6.44
N LEU A 113 10.32 -3.94 -6.18
CA LEU A 113 10.59 -5.16 -6.94
C LEU A 113 9.85 -5.19 -8.28
N LEU A 114 8.59 -4.74 -8.33
CA LEU A 114 7.80 -4.77 -9.57
C LEU A 114 8.46 -4.01 -10.74
N PRO A 115 8.88 -2.73 -10.59
CA PRO A 115 9.51 -2.03 -11.71
C PRO A 115 10.86 -2.63 -12.10
N LEU A 116 11.63 -3.19 -11.15
CA LEU A 116 12.88 -3.91 -11.45
C LEU A 116 12.64 -5.16 -12.30
N VAL A 117 11.63 -5.97 -11.94
CA VAL A 117 11.28 -7.18 -12.68
C VAL A 117 10.70 -6.84 -14.05
N LEU A 118 9.81 -5.85 -14.14
CA LEU A 118 9.23 -5.40 -15.40
C LEU A 118 10.30 -4.86 -16.35
N PHE A 119 11.21 -4.02 -15.85
CA PHE A 119 12.31 -3.49 -16.66
C PHE A 119 13.23 -4.60 -17.17
N LYS A 120 13.59 -5.57 -16.31
CA LYS A 120 14.40 -6.73 -16.71
C LYS A 120 13.71 -7.57 -17.79
N LYS A 121 12.39 -7.79 -17.69
CA LYS A 121 11.61 -8.54 -18.68
C LYS A 121 11.59 -7.83 -20.04
N ILE A 122 11.33 -6.52 -20.06
CA ILE A 122 11.29 -5.74 -21.30
C ILE A 122 12.66 -5.79 -22.02
N LEU A 123 13.76 -5.64 -21.28
CA LEU A 123 15.11 -5.71 -21.86
C LEU A 123 15.47 -7.12 -22.38
N SER A 124 15.00 -8.18 -21.73
CA SER A 124 15.21 -9.54 -22.23
C SER A 124 14.42 -9.84 -23.51
N GLU A 125 13.24 -9.24 -23.67
CA GLU A 125 12.37 -9.45 -24.82
C GLU A 125 12.86 -8.72 -26.08
N THR A 126 13.52 -7.57 -25.93
CA THR A 126 14.17 -6.84 -27.05
C THR A 126 15.49 -7.50 -27.52
N LYS A 127 16.07 -8.41 -26.74
CA LYS A 127 17.33 -9.09 -27.08
C LYS A 127 17.13 -10.40 -27.87
N ASN A 128 15.90 -10.88 -28.00
CA ASN A 128 15.51 -12.02 -28.83
C ASN A 128 14.88 -11.54 -30.14
#